data_AF-A0A928JY96-F1
#
_entry.id   AF-A0A928JY96-F1
#
_cell.length_a   1.000
_cell.length_b   1.000
_cell.length_c   1.000
_cell.angle_alpha   90.00
_cell.angle_beta   90.00
_cell.angle_gamma   90.00
#
_symmetry.space_group_name_H-M   'P 1'
#
loop_
_entity.id
_entity.type
_entity.pdbx_description
1 polymer ?
#
loop_
_entity_poly.entity_id
_entity_poly.type
_entity_poly.pdbx_seq_one_letter_code
_entity_poly.pdbx_strand_id
1 'polypeptide(L)'
;MEINKAIKSLALYAEREGLAEREDFHFIINQICQVLEHDSFEDCFVDEIPPLEEILKAMLDYAVEKGICEDSVVYRDLFDTKIMGVITPRPSEVIKAFNAHYQNSPQEATCYYYNLAKKSDYIREYRIKNDVKWITKTEYGDIDITINLSKPEKDPKAIAAALKMKQSAYPKCQLCRENEGYMGRVNHPARENHRIIPIDLDAHKFFLQYSPYVYYNEHCIVLNKQHIPMIINKDAFDKLLAFVEKFPHYFIGSNADLPIVGGSILTHEHFQGGRYEFAMAKAPVETKLTFEGFEDVEAGIVKWPMSVIRIACVDKNKLSYLADKILGAWRVYTDEEAFIYAETDGEPHNTITPIARFRNGKYELDLVLRNNITTEDCPLGFYHPHPEYHHIKKENIGLIEVMGLAVLPARLKTEMEVLKDA
;
A
#
# COMPACT_ATOMS: atom_id res chain seq x y z
N MET A 1 -32.50 6.75 -7.19
CA MET A 1 -32.90 5.32 -7.17
C MET A 1 -33.64 5.06 -5.87
N GLU A 2 -34.76 4.36 -5.90
CA GLU A 2 -35.53 3.99 -4.69
C GLU A 2 -34.72 3.06 -3.77
N ILE A 3 -34.91 3.18 -2.45
CA ILE A 3 -34.08 2.46 -1.46
C ILE A 3 -34.25 0.93 -1.57
N ASN A 4 -35.47 0.43 -1.73
CA ASN A 4 -35.73 -1.02 -1.91
C ASN A 4 -35.03 -1.56 -3.16
N LYS A 5 -34.99 -0.76 -4.24
CA LYS A 5 -34.26 -1.12 -5.46
C LYS A 5 -32.75 -1.18 -5.19
N ALA A 6 -32.21 -0.22 -4.44
CA ALA A 6 -30.80 -0.21 -4.06
C ALA A 6 -30.43 -1.44 -3.22
N ILE A 7 -31.24 -1.75 -2.19
CA ILE A 7 -31.06 -2.91 -1.29
C ILE A 7 -31.03 -4.21 -2.09
N LYS A 8 -32.04 -4.42 -2.95
CA LYS A 8 -32.09 -5.61 -3.81
C LYS A 8 -30.92 -5.66 -4.79
N SER A 9 -30.55 -4.53 -5.39
CA SER A 9 -29.43 -4.45 -6.32
C SER A 9 -28.10 -4.82 -5.67
N LEU A 10 -27.87 -4.42 -4.41
CA LEU A 10 -26.65 -4.78 -3.68
C LEU A 10 -26.60 -6.27 -3.32
N ALA A 11 -27.73 -6.87 -2.95
CA ALA A 11 -27.79 -8.32 -2.70
C ALA A 11 -27.52 -9.13 -3.98
N LEU A 12 -28.12 -8.72 -5.10
CA LEU A 12 -27.85 -9.34 -6.41
C LEU A 12 -26.41 -9.10 -6.89
N TYR A 13 -25.84 -7.94 -6.58
CA TYR A 13 -24.42 -7.64 -6.84
C TYR A 13 -23.52 -8.62 -6.08
N ALA A 14 -23.79 -8.85 -4.78
CA ALA A 14 -23.01 -9.75 -3.96
C ALA A 14 -22.99 -11.19 -4.51
N GLU A 15 -24.15 -11.69 -4.94
CA GLU A 15 -24.28 -13.00 -5.61
C GLU A 15 -23.52 -13.03 -6.94
N ARG A 16 -23.77 -12.05 -7.83
CA ARG A 16 -23.12 -11.97 -9.15
C ARG A 16 -21.60 -11.96 -9.05
N GLU A 17 -21.08 -11.21 -8.08
CA GLU A 17 -19.63 -11.05 -7.91
C GLU A 17 -18.97 -12.18 -7.13
N GLY A 18 -19.73 -13.13 -6.58
CA GLY A 18 -19.22 -14.22 -5.75
C GLY A 18 -18.75 -13.77 -4.37
N LEU A 19 -19.34 -12.69 -3.85
CA LEU A 19 -19.15 -12.24 -2.46
C LEU A 19 -20.09 -12.95 -1.49
N ALA A 20 -21.17 -13.51 -2.00
CA ALA A 20 -22.15 -14.27 -1.23
C ALA A 20 -22.75 -15.38 -2.11
N GLU A 21 -23.24 -16.44 -1.47
CA GLU A 21 -23.95 -17.50 -2.16
C GLU A 21 -25.44 -17.14 -2.33
N ARG A 22 -26.12 -17.83 -3.23
CA ARG A 22 -27.55 -17.57 -3.51
C ARG A 22 -28.42 -17.75 -2.26
N GLU A 23 -28.05 -18.69 -1.41
CA GLU A 23 -28.71 -18.98 -0.13
C GLU A 23 -28.64 -17.80 0.85
N ASP A 24 -27.65 -16.92 0.71
CA ASP A 24 -27.47 -15.75 1.58
C ASP A 24 -28.34 -14.55 1.16
N PHE A 25 -29.07 -14.64 0.04
CA PHE A 25 -29.81 -13.50 -0.52
C PHE A 25 -30.71 -12.81 0.51
N HIS A 26 -31.62 -13.55 1.16
CA HIS A 26 -32.51 -12.96 2.17
C HIS A 26 -31.78 -12.54 3.45
N PHE A 27 -30.71 -13.25 3.81
CA PHE A 27 -29.86 -12.85 4.94
C PHE A 27 -29.23 -11.48 4.69
N ILE A 28 -28.65 -11.27 3.50
CA ILE A 28 -28.04 -9.99 3.10
C ILE A 28 -29.06 -8.87 3.06
N ILE A 29 -30.25 -9.08 2.49
CA ILE A 29 -31.32 -8.06 2.49
C ILE A 29 -31.61 -7.60 3.93
N ASN A 30 -31.81 -8.53 4.85
CA ASN A 30 -32.10 -8.22 6.25
C ASN A 30 -30.94 -7.49 6.94
N GLN A 31 -29.70 -7.87 6.66
CA GLN A 31 -28.52 -7.20 7.22
C GLN A 31 -28.33 -5.79 6.66
N ILE A 32 -28.58 -5.57 5.36
CA ILE A 32 -28.55 -4.23 4.75
C ILE A 32 -29.65 -3.35 5.35
N CYS A 33 -30.89 -3.87 5.47
CA CYS A 33 -32.00 -3.17 6.12
C CYS A 33 -31.66 -2.77 7.55
N GLN A 34 -31.02 -3.66 8.32
CA GLN A 34 -30.57 -3.37 9.68
C GLN A 34 -29.53 -2.23 9.72
N VAL A 35 -28.57 -2.21 8.79
CA VAL A 35 -27.57 -1.12 8.71
C VAL A 35 -28.21 0.21 8.34
N LEU A 36 -29.24 0.19 7.48
CA LEU A 36 -30.00 1.34 7.01
C LEU A 36 -31.15 1.76 7.95
N GLU A 37 -31.31 1.10 9.10
CA GLU A 37 -32.45 1.31 10.01
C GLU A 37 -33.80 1.33 9.25
N HIS A 38 -33.92 0.42 8.28
CA HIS A 38 -35.06 0.35 7.36
C HIS A 38 -35.96 -0.85 7.70
N ASP A 39 -37.09 -0.58 8.35
CA ASP A 39 -37.97 -1.60 8.93
C ASP A 39 -38.83 -2.39 7.92
N SER A 40 -38.88 -1.98 6.64
CA SER A 40 -39.78 -2.58 5.64
C SER A 40 -39.13 -2.74 4.27
N PHE A 41 -38.82 -3.97 3.86
CA PHE A 41 -38.40 -4.25 2.49
C PHE A 41 -39.59 -4.71 1.63
N GLU A 42 -39.84 -4.01 0.53
CA GLU A 42 -40.80 -4.43 -0.50
C GLU A 42 -40.03 -4.92 -1.73
N ASP A 43 -40.33 -6.14 -2.16
CA ASP A 43 -39.65 -6.71 -3.32
C ASP A 43 -39.99 -5.91 -4.59
N CYS A 44 -38.98 -5.66 -5.41
CA CYS A 44 -39.09 -4.85 -6.61
C CYS A 44 -38.36 -5.47 -7.80
N PHE A 45 -38.74 -5.08 -9.00
CA PHE A 45 -38.07 -5.57 -10.22
C PHE A 45 -36.75 -4.81 -10.46
N VAL A 46 -35.67 -5.56 -10.63
CA VAL A 46 -34.34 -5.05 -11.03
C VAL A 46 -34.02 -5.70 -12.36
N ASP A 47 -34.09 -4.90 -13.44
CA ASP A 47 -33.81 -5.36 -14.81
C ASP A 47 -32.31 -5.61 -15.03
N GLU A 48 -31.50 -4.61 -14.69
CA GLU A 48 -30.04 -4.66 -14.69
C GLU A 48 -29.51 -4.14 -13.36
N ILE A 49 -28.47 -4.80 -12.83
CA ILE A 49 -27.80 -4.38 -11.59
C ILE A 49 -26.97 -3.12 -11.92
N PRO A 50 -27.28 -1.95 -11.33
CA PRO A 50 -26.54 -0.72 -11.60
C PRO A 50 -25.06 -0.81 -11.18
N PRO A 51 -24.22 0.15 -11.62
CA PRO A 51 -22.87 0.29 -11.10
C PRO A 51 -22.85 0.39 -9.57
N LEU A 52 -21.87 -0.24 -8.92
CA LEU A 52 -21.79 -0.29 -7.45
C LEU A 52 -21.80 1.12 -6.82
N GLU A 53 -21.09 2.07 -7.44
CA GLU A 53 -21.05 3.47 -6.99
C GLU A 53 -22.46 4.10 -6.95
N GLU A 54 -23.33 3.81 -7.93
CA GLU A 54 -24.70 4.33 -7.94
C GLU A 54 -25.57 3.67 -6.86
N ILE A 55 -25.35 2.38 -6.61
CA ILE A 55 -26.03 1.64 -5.55
C ILE A 55 -25.69 2.22 -4.19
N LEU A 56 -24.39 2.34 -3.90
CA LEU A 56 -23.89 2.89 -2.64
C LEU A 56 -24.29 4.35 -2.48
N LYS A 57 -24.22 5.16 -3.54
CA LYS A 57 -24.69 6.55 -3.51
C LYS A 57 -26.15 6.66 -3.06
N ALA A 58 -27.05 5.84 -3.61
CA ALA A 58 -28.46 5.88 -3.24
C ALA A 58 -28.69 5.50 -1.77
N MET A 59 -27.95 4.50 -1.26
CA MET A 59 -28.02 4.11 0.15
C MET A 59 -27.45 5.18 1.09
N LEU A 60 -26.36 5.84 0.69
CA LEU A 60 -25.75 6.94 1.44
C LEU A 60 -26.67 8.17 1.47
N ASP A 61 -27.28 8.52 0.34
CA ASP A 61 -28.24 9.63 0.25
C ASP A 61 -29.43 9.37 1.19
N TYR A 62 -29.95 8.14 1.21
CA TYR A 62 -31.01 7.72 2.13
C TYR A 62 -30.57 7.83 3.61
N ALA A 63 -29.38 7.33 3.94
CA ALA A 63 -28.86 7.37 5.31
C ALA A 63 -28.67 8.80 5.82
N VAL A 64 -28.26 9.72 4.94
CA VAL A 64 -28.18 11.16 5.25
C VAL A 64 -29.57 11.75 5.45
N GLU A 65 -30.52 11.47 4.55
CA GLU A 65 -31.89 11.99 4.64
C GLU A 65 -32.59 11.54 5.95
N LYS A 66 -32.35 10.30 6.39
CA LYS A 66 -32.91 9.75 7.63
C LYS A 66 -32.11 10.12 8.89
N GLY A 67 -31.00 10.83 8.76
CA GLY A 67 -30.15 11.24 9.89
C GLY A 67 -29.36 10.09 10.53
N ILE A 68 -29.19 8.97 9.82
CA ILE A 68 -28.39 7.80 10.24
C ILE A 68 -26.89 8.09 10.07
N CYS A 69 -26.54 8.89 9.06
CA CYS A 69 -25.18 9.31 8.76
C CYS A 69 -25.12 10.82 8.57
N GLU A 70 -24.05 11.47 9.02
CA GLU A 70 -23.79 12.87 8.71
C GLU A 70 -23.41 13.05 7.23
N ASP A 71 -23.80 14.20 6.65
CA ASP A 71 -23.43 14.55 5.27
C ASP A 71 -22.00 15.10 5.21
N SER A 72 -21.02 14.22 5.31
CA SER A 72 -19.61 14.57 5.10
C SER A 72 -18.87 13.41 4.44
N VAL A 73 -17.78 13.72 3.73
CA VAL A 73 -16.94 12.70 3.07
C VAL A 73 -16.50 11.62 4.04
N VAL A 74 -16.07 11.98 5.25
CA VAL A 74 -15.55 11.03 6.23
C VAL A 74 -16.65 10.11 6.75
N TYR A 75 -17.83 10.64 7.11
CA TYR A 75 -18.90 9.82 7.66
C TYR A 75 -19.57 8.95 6.59
N ARG A 76 -19.72 9.49 5.37
CA ARG A 76 -20.20 8.71 4.24
C ARG A 76 -19.25 7.57 3.92
N ASP A 77 -17.93 7.78 3.94
CA ASP A 77 -16.94 6.70 3.75
C ASP A 77 -17.01 5.61 4.83
N LEU A 78 -17.23 5.99 6.10
CA LEU A 78 -17.42 5.02 7.19
C LEU A 78 -18.69 4.19 6.97
N PHE A 79 -19.80 4.84 6.65
CA PHE A 79 -21.10 4.17 6.45
C PHE A 79 -21.13 3.29 5.20
N ASP A 80 -20.51 3.76 4.12
CA ASP A 80 -20.29 3.02 2.89
C ASP A 80 -19.50 1.72 3.14
N THR A 81 -18.42 1.81 3.92
CA THR A 81 -17.63 0.64 4.33
C THR A 81 -18.44 -0.33 5.19
N LYS A 82 -19.29 0.18 6.09
CA LYS A 82 -20.21 -0.62 6.90
C LYS A 82 -21.21 -1.39 6.05
N ILE A 83 -21.81 -0.76 5.04
CA ILE A 83 -22.70 -1.42 4.07
C ILE A 83 -21.95 -2.53 3.33
N MET A 84 -20.78 -2.25 2.78
CA MET A 84 -19.98 -3.24 2.05
C MET A 84 -19.50 -4.39 2.96
N GLY A 85 -19.27 -4.11 4.24
CA GLY A 85 -18.94 -5.10 5.25
C GLY A 85 -19.98 -6.20 5.39
N VAL A 86 -21.27 -5.90 5.19
CA VAL A 86 -22.39 -6.86 5.26
C VAL A 86 -22.25 -7.95 4.21
N ILE A 87 -21.85 -7.57 2.99
CA ILE A 87 -21.75 -8.48 1.85
C ILE A 87 -20.36 -9.06 1.66
N THR A 88 -19.38 -8.68 2.48
CA THR A 88 -18.01 -9.18 2.34
C THR A 88 -17.87 -10.54 3.06
N PRO A 89 -17.42 -11.62 2.39
CA PRO A 89 -17.31 -12.96 3.00
C PRO A 89 -16.47 -12.94 4.28
N ARG A 90 -16.66 -13.91 5.18
CA ARG A 90 -15.88 -13.95 6.43
C ARG A 90 -14.40 -14.25 6.17
N PRO A 91 -13.46 -13.81 7.04
CA PRO A 91 -12.03 -14.08 6.87
C PRO A 91 -11.71 -15.57 6.64
N SER A 92 -12.39 -16.48 7.36
CA SER A 92 -12.18 -17.92 7.20
C SER A 92 -12.50 -18.45 5.80
N GLU A 93 -13.50 -17.87 5.13
CA GLU A 93 -13.91 -18.30 3.79
C GLU A 93 -12.91 -17.78 2.75
N VAL A 94 -12.52 -16.52 2.87
CA VAL A 94 -11.49 -15.89 2.03
C VAL A 94 -10.16 -16.63 2.12
N ILE A 95 -9.72 -16.98 3.33
CA ILE A 95 -8.47 -17.72 3.55
C ILE A 95 -8.54 -19.12 2.94
N LYS A 96 -9.68 -19.83 3.08
CA LYS A 96 -9.88 -21.15 2.46
C LYS A 96 -9.81 -21.07 0.93
N ALA A 97 -10.52 -20.11 0.34
CA ALA A 97 -10.52 -19.89 -1.10
C ALA A 97 -9.13 -19.51 -1.63
N PHE A 98 -8.43 -18.59 -0.93
CA PHE A 98 -7.05 -18.23 -1.27
C PHE A 98 -6.13 -19.46 -1.26
N ASN A 99 -6.19 -20.26 -0.20
CA ASN A 99 -5.35 -21.46 -0.08
C ASN A 99 -5.70 -22.52 -1.14
N ALA A 100 -6.96 -22.65 -1.53
CA ALA A 100 -7.39 -23.54 -2.60
C ALA A 100 -6.80 -23.11 -3.95
N HIS A 101 -6.89 -21.82 -4.31
CA HIS A 101 -6.25 -21.27 -5.50
C HIS A 101 -4.72 -21.39 -5.44
N TYR A 102 -4.12 -21.24 -4.25
CA TYR A 102 -2.68 -21.34 -4.07
C TYR A 102 -2.14 -22.75 -4.36
N GLN A 103 -2.96 -23.80 -4.19
CA GLN A 103 -2.56 -25.17 -4.58
C GLN A 103 -2.37 -25.31 -6.09
N ASN A 104 -3.07 -24.51 -6.91
CA ASN A 104 -2.86 -24.47 -8.35
C ASN A 104 -1.64 -23.62 -8.69
N SER A 105 -1.62 -22.36 -8.23
CA SER A 105 -0.46 -21.49 -8.35
C SER A 105 -0.54 -20.28 -7.40
N PRO A 106 0.61 -19.70 -6.99
CA PRO A 106 0.62 -18.42 -6.28
C PRO A 106 -0.09 -17.29 -7.02
N GLN A 107 0.00 -17.29 -8.37
CA GLN A 107 -0.63 -16.30 -9.24
C GLN A 107 -2.16 -16.37 -9.16
N GLU A 108 -2.75 -17.56 -9.26
CA GLU A 108 -4.20 -17.74 -9.12
C GLU A 108 -4.70 -17.25 -7.77
N ALA A 109 -3.98 -17.54 -6.68
CA ALA A 109 -4.34 -17.09 -5.34
C ALA A 109 -4.36 -15.57 -5.22
N THR A 110 -3.32 -14.90 -5.72
CA THR A 110 -3.25 -13.44 -5.73
C THR A 110 -4.27 -12.81 -6.67
N CYS A 111 -4.56 -13.42 -7.83
CA CYS A 111 -5.60 -12.95 -8.75
C CYS A 111 -6.99 -13.00 -8.11
N TYR A 112 -7.33 -14.13 -7.46
CA TYR A 112 -8.57 -14.26 -6.69
C TYR A 112 -8.66 -13.15 -5.62
N TYR A 113 -7.62 -13.01 -4.82
CA TYR A 113 -7.62 -12.07 -3.70
C TYR A 113 -7.69 -10.61 -4.15
N TYR A 114 -7.00 -10.24 -5.23
CA TYR A 114 -7.07 -8.89 -5.79
C TYR A 114 -8.47 -8.59 -6.36
N ASN A 115 -9.09 -9.57 -7.02
CA ASN A 115 -10.46 -9.43 -7.50
C ASN A 115 -11.45 -9.27 -6.35
N LEU A 116 -11.29 -10.03 -5.25
CA LEU A 116 -12.08 -9.84 -4.04
C LEU A 116 -11.93 -8.43 -3.48
N ALA A 117 -10.70 -7.91 -3.38
CA ALA A 117 -10.44 -6.57 -2.87
C ALA A 117 -11.10 -5.46 -3.71
N LYS A 118 -11.21 -5.64 -5.04
CA LYS A 118 -11.97 -4.73 -5.91
C LYS A 118 -13.47 -4.86 -5.71
N LYS A 119 -14.00 -6.09 -5.71
CA LYS A 119 -15.45 -6.36 -5.60
C LYS A 119 -16.05 -6.00 -4.24
N SER A 120 -15.28 -6.12 -3.18
CA SER A 120 -15.66 -5.69 -1.82
C SER A 120 -15.60 -4.16 -1.63
N ASP A 121 -15.25 -3.40 -2.67
CA ASP A 121 -14.99 -1.96 -2.63
C ASP A 121 -13.91 -1.53 -1.62
N TYR A 122 -13.05 -2.46 -1.21
CA TYR A 122 -11.87 -2.11 -0.43
C TYR A 122 -10.86 -1.33 -1.31
N ILE A 123 -10.72 -1.75 -2.57
CA ILE A 123 -10.07 -0.99 -3.63
C ILE A 123 -11.16 -0.28 -4.45
N ARG A 124 -11.33 1.02 -4.20
CA ARG A 124 -12.36 1.85 -4.84
C ARG A 124 -11.94 2.25 -6.25
N GLU A 125 -12.16 1.38 -7.23
CA GLU A 125 -11.72 1.60 -8.61
C GLU A 125 -12.26 2.88 -9.24
N TYR A 126 -13.49 3.29 -8.89
CA TYR A 126 -14.09 4.54 -9.37
C TYR A 126 -13.33 5.79 -8.89
N ARG A 127 -12.69 5.74 -7.71
CA ARG A 127 -11.84 6.84 -7.22
C ARG A 127 -10.47 6.83 -7.89
N ILE A 128 -9.89 5.64 -8.07
CA ILE A 128 -8.56 5.48 -8.67
C ILE A 128 -8.54 5.93 -10.14
N LYS A 129 -9.65 5.76 -10.87
CA LYS A 129 -9.80 6.26 -12.25
C LYS A 129 -9.64 7.77 -12.37
N ASN A 130 -9.80 8.52 -11.28
CA ASN A 130 -9.64 9.97 -11.29
C ASN A 130 -8.17 10.40 -11.17
N ASP A 131 -7.26 9.51 -10.75
CA ASP A 131 -5.84 9.83 -10.63
C ASP A 131 -5.25 10.23 -11.98
N VAL A 132 -4.45 11.30 -11.98
CA VAL A 132 -3.73 11.72 -13.20
C VAL A 132 -2.43 10.93 -13.26
N LYS A 133 -2.22 10.16 -14.34
CA LYS A 133 -1.03 9.34 -14.55
C LYS A 133 -0.42 9.59 -15.91
N TRP A 134 0.89 9.72 -15.98
CA TRP A 134 1.63 9.81 -17.24
C TRP A 134 3.03 9.23 -17.09
N ILE A 135 3.67 8.96 -18.22
CA ILE A 135 5.04 8.45 -18.29
C ILE A 135 5.93 9.55 -18.84
N THR A 136 7.06 9.79 -18.17
CA THR A 136 8.09 10.74 -18.61
C THR A 136 9.35 9.97 -18.98
N LYS A 137 9.80 10.15 -20.24
CA LYS A 137 11.06 9.55 -20.72
C LYS A 137 12.25 10.31 -20.15
N THR A 138 13.20 9.60 -19.55
CA THR A 138 14.44 10.17 -19.01
C THR A 138 15.65 9.36 -19.47
N GLU A 139 16.86 9.85 -19.20
CA GLU A 139 18.10 9.10 -19.47
C GLU A 139 18.24 7.82 -18.62
N TYR A 140 17.47 7.71 -17.53
CA TYR A 140 17.44 6.57 -16.62
C TYR A 140 16.30 5.58 -16.94
N GLY A 141 15.48 5.87 -17.95
CA GLY A 141 14.32 5.08 -18.35
C GLY A 141 13.01 5.85 -18.24
N ASP A 142 11.92 5.13 -18.47
CA ASP A 142 10.55 5.66 -18.43
C ASP A 142 10.07 5.73 -16.97
N ILE A 143 9.95 6.94 -16.41
CA ILE A 143 9.49 7.19 -15.04
C ILE A 143 7.97 7.40 -15.05
N ASP A 144 7.27 6.71 -14.15
CA ASP A 144 5.85 6.93 -13.92
C ASP A 144 5.66 8.15 -13.02
N ILE A 145 4.71 9.02 -13.37
CA ILE A 145 4.31 10.14 -12.53
C ILE A 145 2.81 10.07 -12.29
N THR A 146 2.39 10.28 -11.04
CA THR A 146 0.99 10.29 -10.65
C THR A 146 0.66 11.46 -9.74
N ILE A 147 -0.50 12.09 -9.94
CA ILE A 147 -1.15 12.95 -8.95
C ILE A 147 -2.27 12.12 -8.33
N ASN A 148 -2.14 11.80 -7.04
CA ASN A 148 -3.12 10.96 -6.34
C ASN A 148 -4.32 11.82 -5.90
N LEU A 149 -5.46 11.61 -6.55
CA LEU A 149 -6.73 12.26 -6.28
C LEU A 149 -7.72 11.33 -5.57
N SER A 150 -7.43 10.03 -5.54
CA SER A 150 -8.24 9.02 -4.87
C SER A 150 -8.22 9.12 -3.34
N LYS A 151 -7.20 9.76 -2.76
CA LYS A 151 -7.10 10.00 -1.32
C LYS A 151 -7.88 11.26 -0.92
N PRO A 152 -9.02 11.14 -0.20
CA PRO A 152 -9.81 12.30 0.17
C PRO A 152 -9.05 13.20 1.13
N GLU A 153 -9.10 14.51 0.88
CA GLU A 153 -8.70 15.52 1.86
C GLU A 153 -9.68 15.55 3.03
N LYS A 154 -9.17 15.71 4.25
CA LYS A 154 -10.03 15.78 5.44
C LYS A 154 -10.61 17.18 5.57
N ASP A 155 -11.93 17.28 5.68
CA ASP A 155 -12.64 18.53 6.00
C ASP A 155 -12.13 19.09 7.36
N PRO A 156 -11.87 20.42 7.46
CA PRO A 156 -11.60 21.11 8.73
C PRO A 156 -12.49 20.69 9.91
N LYS A 157 -13.79 20.45 9.69
CA LYS A 157 -14.71 19.96 10.72
C LYS A 157 -14.33 18.56 11.23
N ALA A 158 -14.00 17.65 10.32
CA ALA A 158 -13.56 16.30 10.65
C ALA A 158 -12.20 16.31 11.38
N ILE A 159 -11.30 17.23 11.00
CA ILE A 159 -10.03 17.44 11.71
C ILE A 159 -10.28 17.90 13.14
N ALA A 160 -11.15 18.91 13.34
CA ALA A 160 -11.49 19.41 14.66
C ALA A 160 -12.18 18.35 15.53
N ALA A 161 -13.07 17.53 14.96
CA ALA A 161 -13.70 16.41 15.65
C ALA A 161 -12.67 15.35 16.05
N ALA A 162 -11.78 14.96 15.13
CA ALA A 162 -10.71 14.00 15.37
C ALA A 162 -9.77 14.41 16.52
N LEU A 163 -9.45 15.70 16.65
CA LEU A 163 -8.61 16.23 17.73
C LEU A 163 -9.28 16.18 19.11
N LYS A 164 -10.63 16.19 19.15
CA LYS A 164 -11.41 16.08 20.39
C LYS A 164 -11.67 14.64 20.82
N MET A 165 -11.47 13.66 19.94
CA MET A 165 -11.66 12.25 20.26
C MET A 165 -10.57 11.75 21.18
N LYS A 166 -10.94 10.95 22.19
CA LYS A 166 -9.97 10.24 23.02
C LYS A 166 -9.14 9.31 22.13
N GLN A 167 -7.84 9.25 22.39
CA GLN A 167 -6.99 8.23 21.77
C GLN A 167 -7.50 6.85 22.16
N SER A 168 -7.91 6.07 21.16
CA SER A 168 -8.25 4.66 21.35
C SER A 168 -6.98 3.83 21.26
N ALA A 169 -6.84 2.85 22.14
CA ALA A 169 -5.75 1.86 22.08
C ALA A 169 -6.01 0.73 21.06
N TYR A 170 -7.21 0.67 20.47
CA TYR A 170 -7.61 -0.38 19.53
C TYR A 170 -8.27 0.20 18.26
N PRO A 171 -7.83 -0.23 17.06
CA PRO A 171 -6.54 -0.86 16.76
C PRO A 171 -5.38 0.10 17.09
N LYS A 172 -4.20 -0.45 17.43
CA LYS A 172 -3.04 0.36 17.85
C LYS A 172 -2.49 1.26 16.75
N CYS A 173 -2.52 0.79 15.50
CA CYS A 173 -2.19 1.57 14.30
C CYS A 173 -3.02 1.08 13.11
N GLN A 174 -2.85 1.71 11.95
CA GLN A 174 -3.60 1.40 10.72
C GLN A 174 -3.19 0.07 10.05
N LEU A 175 -2.06 -0.51 10.47
CA LEU A 175 -1.54 -1.77 9.93
C LEU A 175 -1.82 -2.96 10.84
N CYS A 176 -2.24 -2.76 12.08
CA CYS A 176 -2.57 -3.86 12.98
C CYS A 176 -3.63 -4.79 12.39
N ARG A 177 -3.45 -6.11 12.51
CA ARG A 177 -4.42 -7.11 12.05
C ARG A 177 -5.82 -6.91 12.63
N GLU A 178 -5.89 -6.31 13.82
CA GLU A 178 -7.10 -5.91 14.54
C GLU A 178 -8.00 -4.93 13.75
N ASN A 179 -7.47 -4.36 12.65
CA ASN A 179 -8.25 -3.59 11.69
C ASN A 179 -9.18 -4.44 10.82
N GLU A 180 -8.94 -5.74 10.63
CA GLU A 180 -9.83 -6.58 9.83
C GLU A 180 -11.25 -6.57 10.42
N GLY A 181 -12.23 -6.06 9.67
CA GLY A 181 -13.60 -5.93 10.17
C GLY A 181 -13.86 -4.69 11.04
N TYR A 182 -12.91 -3.77 11.21
CA TYR A 182 -13.04 -2.65 12.14
C TYR A 182 -13.95 -1.53 11.58
N MET A 183 -14.91 -1.06 12.40
CA MET A 183 -15.87 -0.02 12.00
C MET A 183 -15.29 1.37 11.71
N GLY A 184 -14.03 1.60 12.08
CA GLY A 184 -13.43 2.91 11.95
C GLY A 184 -14.00 3.96 12.92
N ARG A 185 -13.52 5.18 12.72
CA ARG A 185 -13.88 6.41 13.44
C ARG A 185 -13.30 7.58 12.66
N VAL A 186 -13.70 8.81 12.98
CA VAL A 186 -13.26 10.02 12.22
C VAL A 186 -11.74 10.12 12.07
N ASN A 187 -10.97 9.65 13.06
CA ASN A 187 -9.51 9.66 13.03
C ASN A 187 -8.83 8.32 12.64
N HIS A 188 -9.59 7.27 12.31
CA HIS A 188 -9.07 5.94 11.98
C HIS A 188 -9.98 5.23 10.99
N PRO A 189 -9.49 4.80 9.82
CA PRO A 189 -10.35 4.36 8.73
C PRO A 189 -11.17 3.11 9.06
N ALA A 190 -12.35 3.01 8.45
CA ALA A 190 -13.16 1.79 8.45
C ALA A 190 -12.54 0.71 7.56
N ARG A 191 -12.80 -0.54 7.93
CA ARG A 191 -12.21 -1.77 7.40
C ARG A 191 -13.17 -2.96 7.51
N GLU A 192 -14.48 -2.72 7.60
CA GLU A 192 -15.48 -3.81 7.63
C GLU A 192 -15.48 -4.67 6.37
N ASN A 193 -15.14 -4.10 5.22
CA ASN A 193 -14.96 -4.80 3.95
C ASN A 193 -13.51 -5.27 3.69
N HIS A 194 -12.61 -5.10 4.66
CA HIS A 194 -11.20 -5.47 4.53
C HIS A 194 -10.96 -6.91 4.97
N ARG A 195 -10.14 -7.67 4.24
CA ARG A 195 -9.74 -9.04 4.57
C ARG A 195 -8.25 -9.21 4.38
N ILE A 196 -7.57 -9.92 5.26
CA ILE A 196 -6.11 -10.11 5.20
C ILE A 196 -5.74 -11.60 5.09
N ILE A 197 -4.69 -11.90 4.33
CA ILE A 197 -4.24 -13.28 4.11
C ILE A 197 -3.04 -13.57 5.01
N PRO A 198 -3.13 -14.52 5.97
CA PRO A 198 -1.98 -14.91 6.78
C PRO A 198 -0.93 -15.60 5.91
N ILE A 199 0.33 -15.21 6.08
CA ILE A 199 1.48 -15.82 5.42
C ILE A 199 2.64 -16.00 6.41
N ASP A 200 3.55 -16.91 6.08
CA ASP A 200 4.76 -17.16 6.85
C ASP A 200 5.97 -16.70 6.06
N LEU A 201 6.78 -15.83 6.65
CA LEU A 201 8.03 -15.31 6.08
C LEU A 201 9.17 -15.61 7.03
N ASP A 202 10.08 -16.50 6.64
CA ASP A 202 11.21 -16.92 7.44
C ASP A 202 10.84 -17.24 8.91
N ALA A 203 9.88 -18.16 9.10
CA ALA A 203 9.28 -18.55 10.38
C ALA A 203 8.47 -17.46 11.14
N HIS A 204 8.38 -16.23 10.63
CA HIS A 204 7.58 -15.16 11.21
C HIS A 204 6.17 -15.11 10.60
N LYS A 205 5.17 -14.77 11.42
CA LYS A 205 3.78 -14.61 10.98
C LYS A 205 3.53 -13.21 10.45
N PHE A 206 3.13 -13.11 9.20
CA PHE A 206 2.76 -11.88 8.52
C PHE A 206 1.35 -11.96 7.95
N PHE A 207 0.84 -10.83 7.47
CA PHE A 207 -0.40 -10.76 6.72
C PHE A 207 -0.17 -10.00 5.41
N LEU A 208 -0.62 -10.56 4.30
CA LEU A 208 -0.71 -9.91 3.01
C LEU A 208 -2.04 -9.16 2.91
N GLN A 209 -1.97 -7.91 2.50
CA GLN A 209 -3.12 -7.12 2.08
C GLN A 209 -2.83 -6.28 0.85
N TYR A 210 -3.87 -5.83 0.13
CA TYR A 210 -3.70 -4.78 -0.87
C TYR A 210 -3.77 -3.39 -0.24
N SER A 211 -3.14 -2.41 -0.89
CA SER A 211 -3.34 -1.00 -0.58
C SER A 211 -4.71 -0.55 -1.12
N PRO A 212 -5.52 0.18 -0.34
CA PRO A 212 -6.75 0.78 -0.85
C PRO A 212 -6.46 1.99 -1.77
N TYR A 213 -5.24 2.53 -1.72
CA TYR A 213 -4.74 3.61 -2.59
C TYR A 213 -3.71 3.01 -3.57
N VAL A 214 -4.21 2.53 -4.71
CA VAL A 214 -3.42 1.73 -5.66
C VAL A 214 -2.62 2.65 -6.60
N TYR A 215 -1.29 2.65 -6.44
CA TYR A 215 -0.40 3.40 -7.34
C TYR A 215 -0.10 2.63 -8.63
N TYR A 216 0.09 1.31 -8.51
CA TYR A 216 0.44 0.38 -9.58
C TYR A 216 -0.32 -0.95 -9.40
N ASN A 217 -0.32 -1.80 -10.43
CA ASN A 217 -1.07 -3.04 -10.43
C ASN A 217 -0.72 -3.94 -9.22
N GLU A 218 -1.76 -4.39 -8.51
CA GLU A 218 -1.63 -5.28 -7.35
C GLU A 218 -0.72 -4.74 -6.24
N HIS A 219 -0.67 -3.41 -6.04
CA HIS A 219 0.05 -2.77 -4.94
C HIS A 219 -0.37 -3.38 -3.59
N CYS A 220 0.54 -4.13 -2.96
CA CYS A 220 0.32 -4.85 -1.72
C CYS A 220 1.19 -4.34 -0.57
N ILE A 221 0.71 -4.61 0.65
CA ILE A 221 1.36 -4.32 1.92
C ILE A 221 1.42 -5.64 2.68
N VAL A 222 2.59 -5.97 3.22
CA VAL A 222 2.84 -7.20 3.97
C VAL A 222 3.26 -6.83 5.39
N LEU A 223 2.35 -6.99 6.34
CA LEU A 223 2.48 -6.44 7.69
C LEU A 223 2.76 -7.54 8.72
N ASN A 224 3.63 -7.26 9.68
CA ASN A 224 3.96 -8.20 10.74
C ASN A 224 2.72 -8.44 11.62
N LYS A 225 2.49 -9.67 12.07
CA LYS A 225 1.44 -9.97 13.05
C LYS A 225 1.61 -9.19 14.35
N GLN A 226 2.85 -8.96 14.77
CA GLN A 226 3.19 -8.20 15.96
C GLN A 226 3.36 -6.72 15.62
N HIS A 227 2.87 -5.84 16.50
CA HIS A 227 3.13 -4.41 16.41
C HIS A 227 4.51 -4.11 17.00
N ILE A 228 5.54 -4.36 16.20
CA ILE A 228 6.95 -4.08 16.54
C ILE A 228 7.54 -3.10 15.52
N PRO A 229 8.49 -2.23 15.92
CA PRO A 229 9.13 -1.31 14.99
C PRO A 229 9.80 -2.02 13.81
N MET A 230 9.83 -1.33 12.67
CA MET A 230 10.58 -1.76 11.50
C MET A 230 12.07 -1.60 11.76
N ILE A 231 12.86 -2.61 11.37
CA ILE A 231 14.32 -2.58 11.45
C ILE A 231 14.88 -3.19 10.16
N ILE A 232 15.92 -2.58 9.59
CA ILE A 232 16.65 -3.14 8.46
C ILE A 232 17.87 -3.88 9.00
N ASN A 233 17.88 -5.20 8.83
CA ASN A 233 18.96 -6.09 9.24
C ASN A 233 18.91 -7.35 8.35
N LYS A 234 19.77 -8.32 8.63
CA LYS A 234 19.74 -9.61 7.95
C LYS A 234 18.34 -10.25 7.91
N ASP A 235 17.61 -10.28 9.03
CA ASP A 235 16.27 -10.86 9.09
C ASP A 235 15.28 -10.16 8.13
N ALA A 236 15.43 -8.84 7.93
CA ALA A 236 14.63 -8.12 6.94
C ALA A 236 14.89 -8.64 5.52
N PHE A 237 16.16 -8.88 5.16
CA PHE A 237 16.50 -9.47 3.85
C PHE A 237 15.96 -10.90 3.71
N ASP A 238 16.08 -11.72 4.76
CA ASP A 238 15.54 -13.09 4.78
C ASP A 238 14.01 -13.09 4.56
N LYS A 239 13.27 -12.20 5.25
CA LYS A 239 11.82 -12.05 5.09
C LYS A 239 11.43 -11.62 3.67
N LEU A 240 12.14 -10.65 3.08
CA LEU A 240 11.87 -10.18 1.71
C LEU A 240 12.13 -11.29 0.68
N LEU A 241 13.22 -12.06 0.86
CA LEU A 241 13.55 -13.19 -0.01
C LEU A 241 12.56 -14.35 0.14
N ALA A 242 12.11 -14.65 1.36
CA ALA A 242 11.06 -15.64 1.62
C ALA A 242 9.73 -15.24 0.95
N PHE A 243 9.42 -13.94 0.87
CA PHE A 243 8.22 -13.48 0.20
C PHE A 243 8.26 -13.72 -1.31
N VAL A 244 9.37 -13.36 -1.98
CA VAL A 244 9.49 -13.56 -3.44
C VAL A 244 9.69 -15.02 -3.83
N GLU A 245 10.15 -15.88 -2.90
CA GLU A 245 10.08 -17.32 -3.06
C GLU A 245 8.61 -17.80 -3.09
N LYS A 246 7.77 -17.26 -2.20
CA LYS A 246 6.35 -17.60 -2.09
C LYS A 246 5.50 -17.03 -3.23
N PHE A 247 5.84 -15.82 -3.69
CA PHE A 247 5.14 -15.09 -4.74
C PHE A 247 6.14 -14.57 -5.80
N PRO A 248 6.67 -15.45 -6.66
CA PRO A 248 7.78 -15.12 -7.57
C PRO A 248 7.43 -14.12 -8.67
N HIS A 249 6.14 -13.87 -8.92
CA HIS A 249 5.65 -12.85 -9.85
C HIS A 249 5.56 -11.46 -9.24
N TYR A 250 5.83 -11.31 -7.94
CA TYR A 250 5.82 -10.02 -7.24
C TYR A 250 7.24 -9.57 -6.92
N PHE A 251 7.42 -8.25 -6.83
CA PHE A 251 8.52 -7.68 -6.06
C PHE A 251 8.03 -7.36 -4.64
N ILE A 252 8.97 -7.14 -3.72
CA ILE A 252 8.69 -6.60 -2.39
C ILE A 252 9.88 -5.81 -1.88
N GLY A 253 9.63 -4.75 -1.13
CA GLY A 253 10.68 -3.96 -0.51
C GLY A 253 10.26 -3.35 0.82
N SER A 254 11.23 -2.81 1.53
CA SER A 254 11.01 -2.08 2.77
C SER A 254 11.41 -0.62 2.58
N ASN A 255 10.66 0.30 3.17
CA ASN A 255 11.26 1.61 3.48
C ASN A 255 12.42 1.39 4.46
N ALA A 256 13.36 2.32 4.49
CA ALA A 256 14.42 2.27 5.49
C ALA A 256 13.90 2.57 6.91
N ASP A 257 14.61 2.06 7.91
CA ASP A 257 14.24 2.05 9.34
C ASP A 257 14.53 3.36 10.09
N LEU A 258 15.31 4.26 9.50
CA LEU A 258 15.60 5.57 10.07
C LEU A 258 14.44 6.56 9.82
N PRO A 259 14.28 7.61 10.65
CA PRO A 259 13.36 8.69 10.32
C PRO A 259 13.80 9.40 9.03
N ILE A 260 12.87 10.15 8.42
CA ILE A 260 13.09 11.01 7.25
C ILE A 260 13.30 10.27 5.91
N VAL A 261 13.71 9.00 5.87
CA VAL A 261 13.94 8.21 4.64
C VAL A 261 12.67 7.64 3.94
N GLY A 262 11.52 8.28 4.13
CA GLY A 262 10.29 8.00 3.35
C GLY A 262 9.28 7.01 3.98
N GLY A 263 9.55 6.46 5.17
CA GLY A 263 8.59 5.65 5.91
C GLY A 263 7.57 6.50 6.68
N SER A 264 6.27 6.29 6.46
CA SER A 264 5.20 6.99 7.20
C SER A 264 4.78 6.28 8.50
N ILE A 265 5.06 4.98 8.63
CA ILE A 265 4.73 4.16 9.81
C ILE A 265 5.94 3.29 10.17
N LEU A 266 6.87 3.83 10.96
CA LEU A 266 8.06 3.09 11.42
C LEU A 266 7.77 2.22 12.66
N THR A 267 6.63 2.44 13.32
CA THR A 267 6.29 1.77 14.58
C THR A 267 5.77 0.35 14.40
N HIS A 268 5.45 -0.05 13.17
CA HIS A 268 4.95 -1.39 12.84
C HIS A 268 5.64 -1.89 11.57
N GLU A 269 6.47 -2.92 11.70
CA GLU A 269 7.17 -3.59 10.60
C GLU A 269 6.19 -4.04 9.51
N HIS A 270 6.43 -3.56 8.30
CA HIS A 270 5.66 -3.90 7.12
C HIS A 270 6.51 -3.71 5.86
N PHE A 271 6.15 -4.41 4.79
CA PHE A 271 6.79 -4.28 3.49
C PHE A 271 5.76 -3.87 2.46
N GLN A 272 6.23 -3.31 1.35
CA GLN A 272 5.41 -2.89 0.21
C GLN A 272 5.85 -3.65 -1.03
N GLY A 273 4.90 -4.15 -1.81
CA GLY A 273 5.19 -5.00 -2.96
C GLY A 273 4.09 -4.94 -4.01
N GLY A 274 4.12 -5.87 -4.95
CA GLY A 274 3.05 -6.10 -5.91
C GLY A 274 3.53 -6.59 -7.25
N ARG A 275 2.62 -6.62 -8.22
CA ARG A 275 2.87 -7.13 -9.58
C ARG A 275 3.12 -6.00 -10.56
N TYR A 276 4.31 -5.43 -10.49
CA TYR A 276 4.71 -4.33 -11.36
C TYR A 276 6.22 -4.30 -11.55
N GLU A 277 6.68 -3.82 -12.71
CA GLU A 277 8.10 -3.68 -13.03
C GLU A 277 8.43 -2.20 -13.26
N PHE A 278 9.02 -1.58 -12.24
CA PHE A 278 9.41 -0.16 -12.28
C PHE A 278 10.65 0.08 -13.14
N ALA A 279 10.88 1.35 -13.48
CA ALA A 279 12.05 1.83 -14.22
C ALA A 279 13.38 1.32 -13.65
N MET A 280 13.59 1.41 -12.33
CA MET A 280 14.82 0.93 -11.68
C MET A 280 15.06 -0.58 -11.86
N ALA A 281 13.98 -1.39 -11.87
CA ALA A 281 14.09 -2.84 -12.07
C ALA A 281 14.53 -3.21 -13.50
N LYS A 282 14.25 -2.33 -14.46
CA LYS A 282 14.66 -2.45 -15.88
C LYS A 282 16.04 -1.85 -16.14
N ALA A 283 16.49 -0.91 -15.29
CA ALA A 283 17.76 -0.24 -15.44
C ALA A 283 18.92 -1.26 -15.41
N PRO A 284 19.90 -1.16 -16.34
CA PRO A 284 21.02 -2.07 -16.42
C PRO A 284 22.03 -1.82 -15.31
N VAL A 285 22.88 -2.82 -15.04
CA VAL A 285 24.11 -2.61 -14.27
C VAL A 285 25.11 -1.85 -15.14
N GLU A 286 25.59 -0.71 -14.65
CA GLU A 286 26.59 0.13 -15.31
C GLU A 286 28.01 -0.29 -14.93
N THR A 287 28.27 -0.50 -13.64
CA THR A 287 29.59 -0.88 -13.13
C THR A 287 29.50 -2.22 -12.41
N LYS A 288 30.20 -3.24 -12.91
CA LYS A 288 30.25 -4.55 -12.26
C LYS A 288 31.07 -4.48 -10.97
N LEU A 289 30.63 -5.20 -9.95
CA LEU A 289 31.30 -5.34 -8.67
C LEU A 289 31.59 -6.82 -8.42
N THR A 290 32.67 -7.09 -7.68
CA THR A 290 32.98 -8.41 -7.13
C THR A 290 33.23 -8.24 -5.64
N PHE A 291 32.66 -9.13 -4.83
CA PHE A 291 32.85 -9.14 -3.39
C PHE A 291 33.63 -10.40 -3.00
N GLU A 292 34.68 -10.23 -2.20
CA GLU A 292 35.52 -11.34 -1.74
C GLU A 292 34.68 -12.39 -0.98
N GLY A 293 34.77 -13.65 -1.42
CA GLY A 293 33.99 -14.77 -0.91
C GLY A 293 32.56 -14.88 -1.46
N PHE A 294 32.20 -14.03 -2.44
CA PHE A 294 30.91 -14.04 -3.16
C PHE A 294 31.12 -13.96 -4.67
N GLU A 295 32.17 -14.59 -5.19
CA GLU A 295 32.52 -14.55 -6.60
C GLU A 295 31.43 -15.17 -7.51
N ASP A 296 30.53 -15.96 -6.94
CA ASP A 296 29.37 -16.56 -7.61
C ASP A 296 28.08 -15.71 -7.52
N VAL A 297 28.13 -14.56 -6.85
CA VAL A 297 27.02 -13.59 -6.81
C VAL A 297 27.25 -12.53 -7.89
N GLU A 298 26.27 -12.37 -8.77
CA GLU A 298 26.30 -11.26 -9.73
C GLU A 298 26.05 -9.96 -8.99
N ALA A 299 26.97 -9.00 -9.10
CA ALA A 299 26.83 -7.72 -8.41
C ALA A 299 27.23 -6.53 -9.28
N GLY A 300 26.62 -5.37 -9.02
CA GLY A 300 27.02 -4.14 -9.66
C GLY A 300 26.20 -2.91 -9.30
N ILE A 301 26.70 -1.75 -9.70
CA ILE A 301 26.04 -0.45 -9.56
C ILE A 301 25.05 -0.29 -10.72
N VAL A 302 23.80 0.03 -10.41
CA VAL A 302 22.73 0.22 -11.41
C VAL A 302 22.86 1.60 -12.05
N LYS A 303 22.60 1.70 -13.36
CA LYS A 303 22.45 2.98 -14.07
C LYS A 303 21.15 3.68 -13.63
N TRP A 304 21.19 4.32 -12.47
CA TRP A 304 20.03 4.93 -11.81
C TRP A 304 20.47 6.23 -11.11
N PRO A 305 19.60 7.25 -10.94
CA PRO A 305 20.00 8.51 -10.33
C PRO A 305 20.33 8.39 -8.83
N MET A 306 19.87 7.32 -8.17
CA MET A 306 20.25 6.98 -6.80
C MET A 306 21.37 5.94 -6.78
N SER A 307 22.19 5.94 -5.74
CA SER A 307 23.21 4.91 -5.51
C SER A 307 22.57 3.56 -5.16
N VAL A 308 22.57 2.63 -6.12
CA VAL A 308 21.97 1.30 -5.96
C VAL A 308 22.98 0.22 -6.27
N ILE A 309 23.19 -0.70 -5.32
CA ILE A 309 23.92 -1.93 -5.55
C ILE A 309 22.90 -3.04 -5.81
N ARG A 310 22.91 -3.60 -7.02
CA ARG A 310 22.13 -4.79 -7.36
C ARG A 310 22.98 -6.03 -7.14
N ILE A 311 22.45 -7.01 -6.43
CA ILE A 311 23.03 -8.34 -6.28
C ILE A 311 22.03 -9.41 -6.72
N ALA A 312 22.50 -10.47 -7.37
CA ALA A 312 21.65 -11.58 -7.81
C ALA A 312 22.35 -12.95 -7.67
N CYS A 313 21.62 -13.94 -7.18
CA CYS A 313 22.12 -15.31 -6.97
C CYS A 313 20.97 -16.32 -6.97
N VAL A 314 21.28 -17.59 -7.29
CA VAL A 314 20.33 -18.71 -7.11
C VAL A 314 20.14 -19.06 -5.64
N ASP A 315 21.14 -18.79 -4.80
CA ASP A 315 21.12 -19.05 -3.35
C ASP A 315 20.72 -17.77 -2.59
N LYS A 316 19.49 -17.75 -2.07
CA LYS A 316 18.96 -16.63 -1.29
C LYS A 316 19.73 -16.40 0.02
N ASN A 317 20.30 -17.45 0.63
CA ASN A 317 21.02 -17.31 1.90
C ASN A 317 22.34 -16.57 1.69
N LYS A 318 23.06 -16.88 0.60
CA LYS A 318 24.25 -16.12 0.20
C LYS A 318 23.92 -14.66 -0.09
N LEU A 319 22.81 -14.42 -0.81
CA LEU A 319 22.34 -13.07 -1.14
C LEU A 319 22.06 -12.25 0.13
N SER A 320 21.32 -12.83 1.09
CA SER A 320 21.02 -12.21 2.38
C SER A 320 22.28 -11.90 3.19
N TYR A 321 23.22 -12.83 3.26
CA TYR A 321 24.47 -12.62 4.00
C TYR A 321 25.37 -11.55 3.35
N LEU A 322 25.43 -11.48 2.02
CA LEU A 322 26.14 -10.39 1.33
C LEU A 322 25.43 -9.05 1.54
N ALA A 323 24.10 -8.99 1.49
CA ALA A 323 23.34 -7.78 1.76
C ALA A 323 23.59 -7.25 3.18
N ASP A 324 23.69 -8.14 4.18
CA ASP A 324 24.03 -7.77 5.56
C ASP A 324 25.46 -7.22 5.70
N LYS A 325 26.43 -7.80 4.98
CA LYS A 325 27.79 -7.24 4.88
C LYS A 325 27.81 -5.85 4.26
N ILE A 326 27.06 -5.64 3.18
CA ILE A 326 26.94 -4.32 2.51
C ILE A 326 26.28 -3.30 3.45
N LEU A 327 25.20 -3.69 4.14
CA LEU A 327 24.53 -2.85 5.14
C LEU A 327 25.49 -2.46 6.27
N GLY A 328 26.24 -3.42 6.81
CA GLY A 328 27.22 -3.18 7.86
C GLY A 328 28.31 -2.19 7.43
N ALA A 329 28.85 -2.36 6.23
CA ALA A 329 29.84 -1.43 5.68
C ALA A 329 29.26 -0.04 5.44
N TRP A 330 28.04 0.06 4.88
CA TRP A 330 27.38 1.34 4.64
C TRP A 330 27.08 2.10 5.92
N ARG A 331 26.63 1.41 6.97
CA ARG A 331 26.28 2.02 8.27
C ARG A 331 27.42 2.78 8.93
N VAL A 332 28.67 2.40 8.66
CA VAL A 332 29.87 3.02 9.25
C VAL A 332 30.65 3.88 8.25
N TYR A 333 30.12 4.05 7.03
CA TYR A 333 30.79 4.78 5.96
C TYR A 333 30.56 6.29 6.06
N THR A 334 31.66 7.05 6.06
CA THR A 334 31.66 8.51 5.98
C THR A 334 32.49 8.94 4.77
N ASP A 335 31.95 9.89 4.02
CA ASP A 335 32.59 10.60 2.92
C ASP A 335 32.20 12.08 3.01
N GLU A 336 33.08 12.89 3.58
CA GLU A 336 32.85 14.32 3.80
C GLU A 336 32.72 15.10 2.47
N GLU A 337 33.40 14.66 1.41
CA GLU A 337 33.35 15.32 0.10
C GLU A 337 31.97 15.14 -0.54
N ALA A 338 31.34 13.99 -0.32
CA ALA A 338 29.97 13.70 -0.76
C ALA A 338 28.89 14.15 0.24
N PHE A 339 29.28 14.76 1.38
CA PHE A 339 28.41 15.12 2.51
C PHE A 339 27.68 13.92 3.14
N ILE A 340 28.32 12.74 3.11
CA ILE A 340 27.82 11.51 3.72
C ILE A 340 28.50 11.35 5.08
N TYR A 341 27.72 11.42 6.15
CA TYR A 341 28.20 11.11 7.50
C TYR A 341 27.48 9.87 8.02
N ALA A 342 28.21 8.89 8.53
CA ALA A 342 27.63 7.71 9.17
C ALA A 342 26.81 8.06 10.41
N GLU A 343 27.32 9.01 11.21
CA GLU A 343 26.75 9.44 12.49
C GLU A 343 27.12 10.90 12.76
N THR A 344 26.19 11.68 13.31
CA THR A 344 26.46 13.00 13.91
C THR A 344 25.78 13.09 15.27
N ASP A 345 26.46 13.63 16.28
CA ASP A 345 25.95 13.76 17.65
C ASP A 345 25.37 12.47 18.28
N GLY A 346 25.86 11.30 17.85
CA GLY A 346 25.37 9.99 18.31
C GLY A 346 24.14 9.47 17.53
N GLU A 347 23.63 10.22 16.56
CA GLU A 347 22.51 9.83 15.70
C GLU A 347 23.03 9.20 14.40
N PRO A 348 22.70 7.92 14.12
CA PRO A 348 23.13 7.25 12.89
C PRO A 348 22.30 7.72 11.68
N HIS A 349 22.95 7.85 10.53
CA HIS A 349 22.31 8.37 9.31
C HIS A 349 22.18 7.38 8.16
N ASN A 350 23.04 6.37 8.10
CA ASN A 350 23.11 5.47 6.95
C ASN A 350 22.23 4.23 7.12
N THR A 351 21.44 3.92 6.10
CA THR A 351 20.59 2.74 6.02
C THR A 351 20.31 2.34 4.57
N ILE A 352 19.60 1.24 4.34
CA ILE A 352 19.28 0.71 3.01
C ILE A 352 17.77 0.61 2.86
N THR A 353 17.28 0.98 1.67
CA THR A 353 15.95 0.60 1.19
C THR A 353 16.13 -0.66 0.33
N PRO A 354 15.85 -1.88 0.85
CA PRO A 354 16.00 -3.11 0.08
C PRO A 354 14.75 -3.43 -0.75
N ILE A 355 14.97 -3.93 -1.96
CA ILE A 355 13.92 -4.42 -2.85
C ILE A 355 14.31 -5.79 -3.38
N ALA A 356 13.52 -6.80 -3.04
CA ALA A 356 13.66 -8.17 -3.52
C ALA A 356 12.73 -8.44 -4.72
N ARG A 357 13.20 -9.29 -5.63
CA ARG A 357 12.40 -9.91 -6.69
C ARG A 357 13.00 -11.25 -7.11
N PHE A 358 12.19 -12.09 -7.75
CA PHE A 358 12.65 -13.31 -8.38
C PHE A 358 12.52 -13.18 -9.90
N ARG A 359 13.62 -13.34 -10.64
CA ARG A 359 13.63 -13.17 -12.10
C ARG A 359 14.73 -14.03 -12.71
N ASN A 360 14.46 -14.59 -13.89
CA ASN A 360 15.42 -15.40 -14.64
C ASN A 360 16.05 -16.54 -13.81
N GLY A 361 15.27 -17.15 -12.92
CA GLY A 361 15.72 -18.26 -12.06
C GLY A 361 16.62 -17.85 -10.89
N LYS A 362 16.75 -16.55 -10.60
CA LYS A 362 17.58 -16.02 -9.51
C LYS A 362 16.78 -15.11 -8.59
N TYR A 363 17.20 -15.08 -7.34
CA TYR A 363 16.83 -14.04 -6.40
C TYR A 363 17.68 -12.80 -6.69
N GLU A 364 17.06 -11.63 -6.66
CA GLU A 364 17.71 -10.34 -6.89
C GLU A 364 17.34 -9.39 -5.74
N LEU A 365 18.33 -8.67 -5.22
CA LEU A 365 18.17 -7.58 -4.26
C LEU A 365 18.75 -6.30 -4.87
N ASP A 366 17.94 -5.26 -4.94
CA ASP A 366 18.40 -3.89 -5.08
C ASP A 366 18.58 -3.28 -3.69
N LEU A 367 19.80 -2.86 -3.39
CA LEU A 367 20.18 -2.22 -2.14
C LEU A 367 20.40 -0.74 -2.42
N VAL A 368 19.36 0.06 -2.21
CA VAL A 368 19.43 1.51 -2.40
C VAL A 368 20.02 2.13 -1.15
N LEU A 369 21.19 2.75 -1.29
CA LEU A 369 21.87 3.41 -0.18
C LEU A 369 21.13 4.71 0.18
N ARG A 370 20.82 4.88 1.45
CA ARG A 370 20.10 6.03 2.00
C ARG A 370 20.89 6.67 3.11
N ASN A 371 20.81 7.99 3.20
CA ASN A 371 21.31 8.79 4.30
C ASN A 371 20.22 9.80 4.71
N ASN A 372 19.94 9.92 6.02
CA ASN A 372 18.87 10.77 6.54
C ASN A 372 19.34 12.10 7.13
N ILE A 373 20.60 12.49 6.89
CA ILE A 373 21.20 13.71 7.46
C ILE A 373 20.36 14.94 7.11
N THR A 374 20.24 15.84 8.08
CA THR A 374 19.54 17.12 7.95
C THR A 374 20.51 18.27 8.13
N THR A 375 20.18 19.41 7.54
CA THR A 375 20.86 20.68 7.80
C THR A 375 19.83 21.74 8.19
N GLU A 376 20.28 22.92 8.65
CA GLU A 376 19.36 24.05 8.91
C GLU A 376 18.57 24.44 7.65
N ASP A 377 19.23 24.43 6.49
CA ASP A 377 18.60 24.72 5.19
C ASP A 377 17.73 23.55 4.68
N CYS A 378 18.04 22.31 5.06
CA CYS A 378 17.32 21.10 4.63
C CYS A 378 16.82 20.29 5.85
N PRO A 379 15.84 20.82 6.62
CA PRO A 379 15.36 20.16 7.84
C PRO A 379 14.54 18.89 7.58
N LEU A 380 14.13 18.65 6.32
CA LEU A 380 13.43 17.44 5.89
C LEU A 380 14.36 16.40 5.24
N GLY A 381 15.68 16.58 5.40
CA GLY A 381 16.71 15.71 4.86
C GLY A 381 17.44 16.33 3.68
N PHE A 382 18.77 16.24 3.69
CA PHE A 382 19.64 16.79 2.66
C PHE A 382 19.48 16.08 1.30
N TYR A 383 19.24 14.77 1.32
CA TYR A 383 18.99 13.95 0.12
C TYR A 383 17.49 13.80 -0.23
N HIS A 384 16.67 14.74 0.24
CA HIS A 384 15.24 14.83 -0.04
C HIS A 384 14.92 16.12 -0.81
N PRO A 385 13.69 16.34 -1.29
CA PRO A 385 13.35 17.59 -1.99
C PRO A 385 13.69 18.82 -1.14
N HIS A 386 14.57 19.67 -1.68
CA HIS A 386 15.00 20.91 -1.03
C HIS A 386 13.84 21.93 -0.94
N PRO A 387 13.89 22.89 0.00
CA PRO A 387 12.81 23.86 0.21
C PRO A 387 12.35 24.59 -1.04
N GLU A 388 13.26 24.92 -1.96
CA GLU A 388 12.96 25.56 -3.23
C GLU A 388 12.00 24.74 -4.12
N TYR A 389 11.97 23.41 -3.98
CA TYR A 389 11.08 22.52 -4.73
C TYR A 389 9.79 22.15 -3.98
N HIS A 390 9.59 22.62 -2.74
CA HIS A 390 8.40 22.27 -1.93
C HIS A 390 7.09 22.75 -2.54
N HIS A 391 7.13 23.76 -3.42
CA HIS A 391 5.98 24.17 -4.21
C HIS A 391 5.48 23.05 -5.15
N ILE A 392 6.37 22.16 -5.63
CA ILE A 392 6.03 20.95 -6.38
C ILE A 392 5.79 19.78 -5.42
N LYS A 393 6.78 19.45 -4.60
CA LYS A 393 6.74 18.29 -3.71
C LYS A 393 7.55 18.54 -2.45
N LYS A 394 6.90 18.32 -1.31
CA LYS A 394 7.51 18.50 0.02
C LYS A 394 7.72 17.15 0.72
N GLU A 395 6.96 16.14 0.33
CA GLU A 395 6.98 14.81 0.94
C GLU A 395 8.29 14.08 0.64
N ASN A 396 8.73 13.29 1.63
CA ASN A 396 9.95 12.51 1.52
C ASN A 396 9.81 11.42 0.46
N ILE A 397 10.96 11.02 -0.12
CA ILE A 397 11.07 10.02 -1.18
C ILE A 397 10.96 8.63 -0.54
N GLY A 398 9.81 7.98 -0.77
CA GLY A 398 9.52 6.63 -0.29
C GLY A 398 9.97 5.53 -1.26
N LEU A 399 9.82 4.27 -0.85
CA LEU A 399 10.19 3.07 -1.62
C LEU A 399 9.75 3.11 -3.09
N ILE A 400 8.49 3.46 -3.37
CA ILE A 400 7.94 3.44 -4.74
C ILE A 400 8.55 4.53 -5.64
N GLU A 401 8.94 5.65 -5.03
CA GLU A 401 9.57 6.77 -5.73
C GLU A 401 11.04 6.47 -6.03
N VAL A 402 11.73 5.83 -5.09
CA VAL A 402 13.08 5.28 -5.30
C VAL A 402 13.12 4.35 -6.51
N MET A 403 12.07 3.54 -6.72
CA MET A 403 12.01 2.61 -7.84
C MET A 403 11.63 3.27 -9.18
N GLY A 404 11.13 4.50 -9.18
CA GLY A 404 10.79 5.25 -10.40
C GLY A 404 9.31 5.55 -10.62
N LEU A 405 8.49 5.61 -9.56
CA LEU A 405 7.13 6.15 -9.61
C LEU A 405 7.02 7.38 -8.71
N ALA A 406 7.00 8.58 -9.29
CA ALA A 406 6.88 9.83 -8.56
C ALA A 406 5.41 10.11 -8.17
N VAL A 407 5.15 10.33 -6.87
CA VAL A 407 3.82 10.68 -6.37
C VAL A 407 3.78 12.15 -6.02
N LEU A 408 2.96 12.90 -6.76
CA LEU A 408 2.74 14.32 -6.59
C LEU A 408 1.44 14.60 -5.79
N PRO A 409 1.40 15.72 -5.05
CA PRO A 409 0.25 16.04 -4.21
C PRO A 409 -0.95 16.52 -5.03
N ALA A 410 -2.17 16.20 -4.55
CA ALA A 410 -3.43 16.52 -5.21
C ALA A 410 -3.57 18.01 -5.57
N ARG A 411 -3.10 18.90 -4.68
CA ARG A 411 -3.13 20.36 -4.84
C ARG A 411 -2.54 20.86 -6.16
N LEU A 412 -1.55 20.16 -6.72
CA LEU A 412 -0.91 20.59 -7.97
C LEU A 412 -1.89 20.62 -9.14
N LYS A 413 -2.90 19.75 -9.16
CA LYS A 413 -3.90 19.79 -10.23
C LYS A 413 -4.63 21.13 -10.24
N THR A 414 -5.12 21.57 -9.09
CA THR A 414 -5.82 22.85 -8.94
C THR A 414 -4.89 24.04 -9.14
N GLU A 415 -3.68 24.00 -8.57
CA GLU A 415 -2.69 25.07 -8.73
C GLU A 415 -2.29 25.27 -10.21
N MET A 416 -2.11 24.20 -10.97
CA MET A 416 -1.78 24.28 -12.40
C MET A 416 -2.95 24.78 -13.26
N GLU A 417 -4.19 24.46 -12.91
CA GLU A 417 -5.38 25.02 -13.58
C GLU A 417 -5.44 26.54 -13.37
N VAL A 418 -5.25 27.01 -12.13
CA VAL A 418 -5.22 28.44 -11.81
C VAL A 418 -4.10 29.17 -12.55
N LEU A 419 -2.90 28.58 -12.61
CA LEU A 419 -1.75 29.17 -13.31
C LEU A 419 -1.96 29.24 -14.83
N LYS A 420 -2.70 28.32 -15.43
CA LYS A 420 -3.01 28.33 -16.86
C LYS A 420 -3.96 29.47 -17.24
N ASP A 421 -4.84 29.85 -16.31
CA ASP A 421 -5.85 30.88 -16.50
C ASP A 421 -5.33 32.31 -16.17
N ALA A 422 -4.16 32.41 -15.53
CA ALA A 422 -3.47 33.65 -15.21
C ALA A 422 -2.53 34.08 -16.35
#